data_AF-A0A972S825-F1
#
_entry.id   AF-A0A972S825-F1
#
_cell.length_a   1.000
_cell.length_b   1.000
_cell.length_c   1.000
_cell.angle_alpha   90.00
_cell.angle_beta   90.00
_cell.angle_gamma   90.00
#
_symmetry.space_group_name_H-M   'P 1'
#
loop_
_entity.id
_entity.type
_entity.pdbx_description
1 polymer ?
#
loop_
_entity_poly.entity_id
_entity_poly.type
_entity_poly.pdbx_seq_one_letter_code
_entity_poly.pdbx_strand_id
1 'polypeptide(L)'
;MSDETPLDCSFCGKTQDEVRKLIAGPSVYICDECVELCNDILREEFGEEETSIFDLEDLPTPHEINKILDDYVIGQQSSKKVLSVAVYNHYKRLQNAHVKEDVELTKSNILLIGSTGSGKTLLAQTLARLL
;
A
#
# COMPACT_ATOMS: atom_id res chain seq x y z
N MET A 1 -54.50 -3.36 -16.08
CA MET A 1 -53.69 -2.19 -15.69
C MET A 1 -52.59 -2.76 -14.83
N SER A 2 -51.41 -2.95 -15.42
CA SER A 2 -50.26 -3.51 -14.72
C SER A 2 -49.67 -2.37 -13.90
N ASP A 3 -49.89 -2.37 -12.59
CA ASP A 3 -49.19 -1.48 -11.67
C ASP A 3 -47.72 -1.94 -11.61
N GLU A 4 -46.90 -1.41 -12.52
CA GLU A 4 -45.45 -1.48 -12.38
C GLU A 4 -45.08 -0.55 -11.21
N THR A 5 -44.88 -1.13 -10.04
CA THR A 5 -44.29 -0.42 -8.91
C THR A 5 -42.94 0.14 -9.35
N PRO A 6 -42.72 1.47 -9.27
CA PRO A 6 -41.49 2.08 -9.74
C PRO A 6 -40.31 1.51 -8.96
N LEU A 7 -39.28 1.06 -9.68
CA LEU A 7 -38.05 0.57 -9.08
C LEU A 7 -37.26 1.76 -8.54
N ASP A 8 -37.16 1.84 -7.21
CA ASP A 8 -36.49 2.91 -6.48
C ASP A 8 -35.31 2.40 -5.64
N CYS A 9 -34.31 3.25 -5.45
CA CYS A 9 -33.17 2.99 -4.59
C CYS A 9 -33.60 2.99 -3.12
N SER A 10 -33.35 1.90 -2.39
CA SER A 10 -33.73 1.76 -0.99
C SER A 10 -32.96 2.67 -0.02
N PHE A 11 -31.94 3.39 -0.49
CA PHE A 11 -31.10 4.29 0.30
C PHE A 11 -31.48 5.77 0.12
N CYS A 12 -31.67 6.23 -1.13
CA CYS A 12 -31.95 7.64 -1.43
C CYS A 12 -33.36 7.90 -2.00
N GLY A 13 -34.13 6.84 -2.33
CA GLY A 13 -35.48 6.94 -2.87
C GLY A 13 -35.57 7.37 -4.33
N LYS A 14 -34.43 7.55 -5.03
CA LYS A 14 -34.42 7.87 -6.46
C LYS A 14 -34.91 6.69 -7.30
N THR A 15 -35.71 6.99 -8.30
CA THR A 15 -36.22 6.03 -9.27
C THR A 15 -35.16 5.63 -10.29
N GLN A 16 -35.38 4.52 -11.02
CA GLN A 16 -34.46 4.03 -12.04
C GLN A 16 -34.12 5.07 -13.12
N ASP A 17 -35.03 5.99 -13.45
CA ASP A 17 -34.81 7.04 -14.46
C ASP A 17 -33.95 8.20 -13.95
N GLU A 18 -33.84 8.37 -12.63
CA GLU A 18 -33.10 9.46 -11.99
C GLU A 18 -31.62 9.12 -11.73
N VAL A 19 -31.22 7.86 -11.97
CA VAL A 19 -29.87 7.37 -11.70
C VAL A 19 -29.30 6.68 -12.93
N ARG A 20 -27.98 6.70 -13.08
CA ARG A 20 -27.33 6.07 -14.24
C ARG A 20 -27.40 4.56 -14.16
N LYS A 21 -27.34 4.00 -12.95
CA LYS A 21 -27.40 2.54 -12.74
C LYS A 21 -28.11 2.21 -11.45
N LEU A 22 -29.08 1.29 -11.53
CA LEU A 22 -29.75 0.70 -10.38
C LEU A 22 -29.37 -0.79 -10.29
N ILE A 23 -28.83 -1.21 -9.15
CA ILE A 23 -28.35 -2.58 -8.90
C ILE A 23 -29.41 -3.30 -8.06
N ALA A 24 -29.88 -4.45 -8.54
CA ALA A 24 -30.89 -5.27 -7.86
C ALA A 24 -30.23 -6.33 -6.96
N GLY A 25 -30.62 -6.36 -5.69
CA GLY A 25 -30.39 -7.44 -4.74
C GLY A 25 -31.64 -8.31 -4.56
N PRO A 26 -31.60 -9.34 -3.68
CA PRO A 26 -32.72 -10.26 -3.47
C PRO A 26 -34.05 -9.59 -3.07
N SER A 27 -33.99 -8.50 -2.30
CA SER A 27 -35.17 -7.76 -1.83
C SER A 27 -34.96 -6.25 -1.74
N VAL A 28 -33.88 -5.72 -2.34
CA VAL A 28 -33.45 -4.32 -2.18
C VAL A 28 -32.80 -3.82 -3.47
N TYR A 29 -32.77 -2.50 -3.66
CA TYR A 29 -32.09 -1.87 -4.80
C TYR A 29 -31.15 -0.76 -4.31
N ILE A 30 -30.00 -0.60 -4.96
CA ILE A 30 -29.04 0.46 -4.66
C ILE A 30 -28.56 1.12 -5.95
N CYS A 31 -28.50 2.45 -5.99
CA CYS A 31 -28.00 3.19 -7.15
C CYS A 31 -26.48 3.41 -7.09
N ASP A 32 -25.89 3.76 -8.23
CA ASP A 32 -24.46 4.07 -8.35
C ASP A 32 -24.01 5.19 -7.41
N GLU A 33 -24.79 6.26 -7.28
CA GLU A 33 -24.46 7.37 -6.37
C GLU A 33 -24.40 6.94 -4.89
N CYS A 34 -25.32 6.07 -4.45
CA CYS A 34 -25.30 5.56 -3.08
C CYS A 34 -24.13 4.60 -2.86
N VAL A 35 -23.74 3.82 -3.87
CA VAL A 35 -22.54 2.97 -3.80
C VAL A 35 -21.28 3.83 -3.65
N GLU A 36 -21.18 4.93 -4.40
CA GLU A 36 -20.06 5.88 -4.29
C GLU A 36 -20.00 6.53 -2.92
N LEU A 37 -21.13 7.07 -2.43
CA LEU A 37 -21.20 7.68 -1.10
C LEU A 37 -20.87 6.68 0.01
N CYS A 38 -21.40 5.45 -0.06
CA CYS A 38 -21.05 4.40 0.90
C CYS A 38 -19.56 4.06 0.83
N ASN A 39 -18.97 3.97 -0.36
CA ASN A 39 -17.54 3.74 -0.50
C ASN A 39 -16.71 4.87 0.09
N ASP A 40 -17.12 6.13 -0.07
CA ASP A 40 -16.41 7.29 0.50
C ASP A 40 -16.49 7.30 2.03
N ILE A 41 -17.68 7.04 2.61
CA ILE A 41 -17.84 6.90 4.06
C ILE A 41 -16.99 5.74 4.60
N LEU A 42 -16.96 4.61 3.91
CA LEU A 42 -16.12 3.47 4.29
C LEU A 42 -14.63 3.84 4.21
N ARG A 43 -14.19 4.55 3.18
CA ARG A 43 -12.80 5.02 3.08
C ARG A 43 -12.43 5.99 4.19
N GLU A 44 -13.37 6.84 4.64
CA GLU A 44 -13.14 7.75 5.76
C GLU A 44 -13.11 7.02 7.12
N GLU A 45 -14.00 6.04 7.34
CA GLU A 45 -14.07 5.30 8.61
C GLU A 45 -12.97 4.25 8.79
N PHE A 46 -12.58 3.56 7.71
CA PHE A 46 -11.46 2.62 7.73
C PHE A 46 -10.09 3.32 7.64
N GLY A 47 -10.11 4.66 7.60
CA GLY A 47 -8.97 5.47 7.24
C GLY A 47 -8.54 5.17 5.82
N GLU A 48 -7.72 6.05 5.28
CA GLU A 48 -6.74 5.64 4.32
C GLU A 48 -5.98 4.45 4.95
N GLU A 49 -6.41 3.21 4.68
CA GLU A 49 -5.45 2.19 4.30
C GLU A 49 -4.69 2.87 3.18
N GLU A 50 -3.63 3.60 3.54
CA GLU A 50 -2.64 4.11 2.61
C GLU A 50 -2.37 2.90 1.74
N THR A 51 -2.95 2.93 0.55
CA THR A 51 -2.82 1.90 -0.47
C THR A 51 -1.40 1.48 -0.39
N SER A 52 -1.16 0.24 0.05
CA SER A 52 0.15 -0.33 0.27
C SER A 52 1.01 0.07 -0.91
N ILE A 53 1.83 1.13 -0.75
CA ILE A 53 2.63 1.70 -1.85
C ILE A 53 3.61 0.64 -2.37
N PHE A 54 3.75 -0.46 -1.65
CA PHE A 54 4.39 -1.69 -2.07
C PHE A 54 3.49 -2.86 -1.72
N ASP A 55 2.93 -3.54 -2.72
CA ASP A 55 2.44 -4.89 -2.54
C ASP A 55 3.64 -5.81 -2.21
N LEU A 56 3.43 -6.76 -1.29
CA LEU A 56 4.46 -7.68 -0.78
C LEU A 56 5.15 -8.48 -1.90
N GLU A 57 4.46 -8.63 -3.03
CA GLU A 57 4.94 -9.29 -4.25
C GLU A 57 5.97 -8.47 -5.03
N ASP A 58 5.98 -7.15 -4.86
CA ASP A 58 6.88 -6.24 -5.58
C ASP A 58 8.09 -5.78 -4.74
N LEU A 59 8.18 -6.18 -3.46
CA LEU A 59 9.33 -5.81 -2.64
C LEU A 59 10.57 -6.61 -3.08
N PRO A 60 11.61 -5.96 -3.63
CA PRO A 60 12.79 -6.67 -4.09
C PRO A 60 13.49 -7.38 -2.94
N THR A 61 13.94 -8.61 -3.20
CA THR A 61 14.68 -9.41 -2.23
C THR A 61 15.98 -8.71 -1.82
N PRO A 62 16.55 -9.03 -0.64
CA PRO A 62 17.84 -8.47 -0.24
C PRO A 62 18.98 -8.70 -1.25
N HIS A 63 18.88 -9.75 -2.08
CA HIS A 63 19.86 -9.99 -3.14
C HIS A 63 19.67 -9.03 -4.32
N GLU A 64 18.44 -8.73 -4.70
CA GLU A 64 18.13 -7.77 -5.77
C GLU A 64 18.48 -6.34 -5.37
N ILE A 65 18.15 -5.93 -4.15
CA ILE A 65 18.56 -4.63 -3.60
C ILE A 65 20.09 -4.51 -3.63
N ASN A 66 20.81 -5.54 -3.17
CA ASN A 66 22.27 -5.53 -3.18
C ASN A 66 22.83 -5.43 -4.60
N LYS A 67 22.24 -6.16 -5.56
CA LYS A 67 22.65 -6.13 -6.97
C LYS A 67 22.49 -4.73 -7.57
N ILE A 68 21.38 -4.04 -7.29
CA ILE A 68 21.18 -2.66 -7.75
C ILE A 68 22.21 -1.73 -7.10
N LEU A 69 22.50 -1.90 -5.81
CA LEU A 69 23.56 -1.12 -5.14
C LEU A 69 24.95 -1.40 -5.72
N ASP A 70 25.21 -2.61 -6.20
CA ASP A 70 26.45 -3.02 -6.88
C ASP A 70 26.67 -2.21 -8.18
N ASP A 71 25.60 -1.84 -8.91
CA ASP A 71 25.68 -1.08 -10.15
C ASP A 71 26.16 0.37 -9.94
N TYR A 72 25.97 0.94 -8.75
CA TYR A 72 26.34 2.33 -8.43
C TYR A 72 27.51 2.46 -7.44
N VAL A 73 27.65 1.52 -6.51
CA VAL A 73 28.64 1.59 -5.42
C VAL A 73 29.59 0.40 -5.49
N ILE A 74 30.81 0.66 -5.95
CA ILE A 74 31.86 -0.36 -6.09
C ILE A 74 32.46 -0.70 -4.71
N GLY A 75 32.63 -1.99 -4.44
CA GLY A 75 33.17 -2.48 -3.16
C GLY A 75 32.12 -2.47 -2.03
N GLN A 76 32.53 -2.20 -0.78
CA GLN A 76 31.63 -2.03 0.37
C GLN A 76 30.58 -3.15 0.58
N GLN A 77 30.99 -4.40 0.35
CA GLN A 77 30.09 -5.56 0.34
C GLN A 77 29.36 -5.78 1.67
N SER A 78 30.03 -5.56 2.80
CA SER A 78 29.41 -5.64 4.13
C SER A 78 28.28 -4.62 4.30
N SER A 79 28.53 -3.36 3.94
CA SER A 79 27.55 -2.27 4.04
C SER A 79 26.33 -2.51 3.15
N LYS A 80 26.53 -2.94 1.90
CA LYS A 80 25.41 -3.23 0.99
C LYS A 80 24.55 -4.39 1.47
N LYS A 81 25.16 -5.46 1.99
CA LYS A 81 24.42 -6.58 2.59
C LYS A 81 23.57 -6.13 3.79
N VAL A 82 24.16 -5.37 4.70
CA VAL A 82 23.45 -4.86 5.89
C VAL A 82 22.29 -3.94 5.50
N LEU A 83 22.52 -3.00 4.58
CA LEU A 83 21.48 -2.10 4.09
C LEU A 83 20.35 -2.85 3.39
N SER A 84 20.67 -3.80 2.51
CA SER A 84 19.67 -4.57 1.76
C SER A 84 18.76 -5.38 2.68
N VAL A 85 19.32 -6.03 3.70
CA VAL A 85 18.54 -6.79 4.69
C VAL A 85 17.70 -5.85 5.56
N ALA A 86 18.27 -4.73 6.01
CA ALA A 86 17.56 -3.80 6.88
C ALA A 86 16.40 -3.11 6.17
N VAL A 87 16.58 -2.70 4.91
CA VAL A 87 15.53 -2.10 4.07
C VAL A 87 14.42 -3.11 3.84
N TYR A 88 14.75 -4.32 3.37
CA TYR A 88 13.76 -5.38 3.17
C TYR A 88 12.95 -5.67 4.44
N ASN A 89 13.64 -5.82 5.58
CA ASN A 89 12.97 -6.05 6.86
C ASN A 89 12.18 -4.82 7.33
N HIS A 90 12.60 -3.60 7.01
CA HIS A 90 11.86 -2.39 7.34
C HIS A 90 10.51 -2.35 6.63
N TYR A 91 10.48 -2.57 5.31
CA TYR A 91 9.23 -2.61 4.55
C TYR A 91 8.36 -3.81 4.91
N LYS A 92 8.97 -4.98 5.12
CA LYS A 92 8.23 -6.15 5.64
C LYS A 92 7.59 -5.87 6.99
N ARG A 93 8.25 -5.11 7.88
CA ARG A 93 7.69 -4.69 9.16
C ARG A 93 6.52 -3.71 9.00
N LEU A 94 6.60 -2.76 8.07
CA LEU A 94 5.52 -1.79 7.81
C LEU A 94 4.25 -2.50 7.31
N GLN A 95 4.38 -3.43 6.37
CA GLN A 95 3.22 -4.18 5.86
C GLN A 95 2.59 -5.12 6.91
N ASN A 96 3.39 -5.71 7.80
CA ASN A 96 2.88 -6.61 8.84
C ASN A 96 2.42 -5.86 10.11
N ALA A 97 2.48 -4.53 10.13
CA ALA A 97 2.11 -3.71 11.30
C ALA A 97 0.64 -3.90 11.71
N HIS A 98 -0.23 -4.34 10.78
CA HIS A 98 -1.66 -4.56 11.03
C HIS A 98 -2.04 -6.02 11.35
N VAL A 99 -1.13 -6.99 11.19
CA VAL A 99 -1.52 -8.42 11.09
C VAL A 99 -1.26 -9.22 12.37
N LYS A 100 -0.43 -8.75 13.33
CA LYS A 100 -0.15 -9.50 14.57
C LYS A 100 0.15 -8.61 15.77
N GLU A 101 -0.79 -8.53 16.71
CA GLU A 101 -0.61 -7.92 18.04
C GLU A 101 0.39 -8.68 18.93
N ASP A 102 0.71 -9.94 18.60
CA ASP A 102 1.45 -10.85 19.50
C ASP A 102 2.95 -10.97 19.19
N VAL A 103 3.47 -10.23 18.18
CA VAL A 103 4.88 -10.29 17.79
C VAL A 103 5.49 -8.88 17.72
N GLU A 104 6.28 -8.52 18.73
CA GLU A 104 7.06 -7.29 18.72
C GLU A 104 8.22 -7.37 17.71
N LEU A 105 8.06 -6.70 16.56
CA LEU A 105 9.14 -6.56 15.59
C LEU A 105 10.02 -5.36 15.97
N THR A 106 11.28 -5.59 16.33
CA THR A 106 12.24 -4.54 16.74
C THR A 106 12.75 -3.71 15.55
N LYS A 107 12.97 -2.40 15.76
CA LYS A 107 13.56 -1.49 14.76
C LYS A 107 15.08 -1.54 14.82
N SER A 108 15.72 -1.89 13.70
CA SER A 108 17.18 -1.83 13.54
C SER A 108 17.58 -0.59 12.75
N ASN A 109 17.99 0.47 13.45
CA ASN A 109 18.60 1.64 12.80
C ASN A 109 20.04 1.31 12.37
N ILE A 110 20.50 1.90 11.27
CA ILE A 110 21.86 1.72 10.75
C ILE A 110 22.68 2.98 10.99
N LEU A 111 23.91 2.81 11.48
CA LEU A 111 24.94 3.84 11.49
C LEU A 111 26.01 3.52 10.43
N LEU A 112 26.19 4.41 9.45
CA LEU A 112 27.21 4.25 8.40
C LEU A 112 28.50 4.99 8.78
N ILE A 113 29.60 4.25 8.96
CA ILE A 113 30.93 4.78 9.31
C ILE A 113 31.91 4.47 8.17
N GLY A 114 32.74 5.44 7.78
CA GLY A 114 33.78 5.26 6.78
C GLY A 114 34.49 6.57 6.41
N SER A 115 35.66 6.48 5.79
CA SER A 115 36.47 7.63 5.35
C SER A 115 35.73 8.57 4.41
N THR A 116 36.24 9.79 4.21
CA THR A 116 35.71 10.72 3.21
C THR A 116 35.78 10.09 1.81
N GLY A 117 34.77 10.34 0.97
CA GLY A 117 34.71 9.79 -0.39
C GLY A 117 34.37 8.29 -0.51
N SER A 118 34.12 7.58 0.59
CA SER A 118 33.87 6.12 0.57
C SER A 118 32.51 5.66 0.03
N GLY A 119 31.69 6.58 -0.49
CA GLY A 119 30.37 6.27 -1.07
C GLY A 119 29.19 6.20 -0.09
N LYS A 120 29.35 6.63 1.19
CA LYS A 120 28.24 6.64 2.18
C LYS A 120 26.99 7.38 1.71
N THR A 121 27.17 8.60 1.20
CA THR A 121 26.08 9.43 0.68
C THR A 121 25.47 8.81 -0.59
N LEU A 122 26.30 8.24 -1.46
CA LEU A 122 25.86 7.58 -2.69
C LEU A 122 25.01 6.34 -2.39
N LEU A 123 25.35 5.55 -1.37
CA LEU A 123 24.54 4.42 -0.89
C LEU A 123 23.13 4.88 -0.50
N ALA A 124 23.03 5.95 0.31
CA ALA A 124 21.74 6.49 0.73
C ALA A 124 20.92 7.04 -0.46
N GLN A 125 21.56 7.77 -1.38
CA GLN A 125 20.92 8.30 -2.57
C GLN A 125 20.43 7.19 -3.52
N THR A 126 21.21 6.12 -3.67
CA THR A 126 20.85 4.99 -4.54
C THR A 126 19.66 4.23 -3.96
N LEU A 127 19.64 4.00 -2.65
CA LEU A 127 18.49 3.41 -1.96
C LEU A 127 17.22 4.26 -2.12
N ALA A 128 17.33 5.58 -1.98
CA ALA A 128 16.20 6.50 -2.12
C ALA A 128 15.69 6.65 -3.57
N ARG A 129 16.37 6.10 -4.57
CA ARG A 129 15.86 6.00 -5.95
C ARG A 129 15.14 4.68 -6.24
N LEU A 130 15.39 3.69 -5.39
CA LEU A 130 14.86 2.33 -5.50
C LEU A 130 13.51 2.21 -4.79
N LEU A 131 13.27 3.09 -3.82
CA LEU A 131 12.12 3.19 -2.94
C LEU A 131 11.40 4.50 -3.18
#